data_AF-A0A496Z962-F1
#
_entry.id   AF-A0A496Z962-F1
#
_cell.length_a   1.000
_cell.length_b   1.000
_cell.length_c   1.000
_cell.angle_alpha   90.00
_cell.angle_beta   90.00
_cell.angle_gamma   90.00
#
_symmetry.space_group_name_H-M   'P 1'
#
loop_
_entity.id
_entity.type
_entity.pdbx_description
1 polymer ?
#
loop_
_entity_poly.entity_id
_entity_poly.type
_entity_poly.pdbx_seq_one_letter_code
_entity_poly.pdbx_strand_id
1 'polypeptide(L)' 'MTKIQNTKPVYDLEERTFQFAKAVRLFVKTLPKTMANIEDGRQLVRASGSVGANYIEANELKKILSSILEKSK' A
#
# COMPACT_ATOMS: atom_id res chain seq x y z
N MET A 1 20.52 -22.72 -15.95
CA MET A 1 20.07 -21.40 -15.45
C MET A 1 18.56 -21.33 -15.53
N THR A 2 17.88 -21.65 -14.44
CA THR A 2 16.41 -21.58 -14.34
C THR A 2 16.00 -20.12 -14.23
N LYS A 3 15.33 -19.60 -15.27
CA LYS A 3 14.70 -18.28 -15.23
C LYS A 3 13.59 -18.32 -14.18
N ILE A 4 13.76 -17.60 -13.07
CA ILE A 4 12.68 -17.34 -12.12
C ILE A 4 11.63 -16.54 -12.91
N GLN A 5 10.54 -17.19 -13.32
CA GLN A 5 9.41 -16.49 -13.89
C GLN A 5 8.80 -15.65 -12.77
N ASN A 6 8.95 -14.33 -12.84
CA ASN A 6 8.19 -13.40 -12.02
C ASN A 6 6.72 -13.45 -12.48
N THR A 7 6.02 -14.52 -12.13
CA THR A 7 4.56 -14.56 -12.19
C THR A 7 4.08 -13.55 -11.17
N LYS A 8 3.26 -12.58 -11.61
CA LYS A 8 2.60 -11.65 -10.68
C LYS A 8 1.97 -12.47 -9.55
N PRO A 9 2.19 -12.09 -8.27
CA PRO A 9 1.61 -12.82 -7.16
C PRO A 9 0.09 -12.92 -7.35
N VAL A 10 -0.49 -14.08 -7.01
CA VAL A 10 -1.92 -14.39 -7.15
C VAL A 10 -2.81 -13.30 -6.53
N TYR A 11 -2.27 -12.55 -5.56
CA TYR A 11 -2.89 -11.38 -4.97
C TYR A 11 -1.97 -10.17 -5.12
N ASP A 12 -2.33 -9.25 -6.02
CA ASP A 12 -1.65 -7.96 -6.19
C ASP A 12 -2.11 -6.99 -5.08
N LEU A 13 -1.49 -7.10 -3.90
CA LEU A 13 -1.78 -6.24 -2.77
C LEU A 13 -1.37 -4.78 -3.02
N GLU A 14 -0.37 -4.53 -3.87
CA GLU A 14 0.01 -3.18 -4.31
C GLU A 14 -1.16 -2.51 -5.03
N GLU A 15 -1.71 -3.17 -6.05
CA GLU A 15 -2.86 -2.65 -6.79
C GLU A 15 -4.10 -2.53 -5.89
N ARG A 16 -4.37 -3.52 -5.04
CA ARG A 16 -5.55 -3.49 -4.14
C ARG A 16 -5.48 -2.34 -3.14
N THR A 17 -4.32 -2.09 -2.54
CA THR A 17 -4.15 -1.00 -1.57
C THR A 17 -4.20 0.37 -2.25
N PHE A 18 -3.70 0.48 -3.48
CA PHE A 18 -3.87 1.66 -4.31
C PHE A 18 -5.34 1.94 -4.62
N GLN A 19 -6.09 0.94 -5.11
CA GLN A 19 -7.51 1.10 -5.43
C GLN A 19 -8.34 1.42 -4.18
N PHE A 20 -8.00 0.84 -3.02
CA PHE A 20 -8.62 1.19 -1.74
C PHE A 20 -8.43 2.68 -1.40
N ALA A 21 -7.19 3.16 -1.42
CA ALA A 21 -6.89 4.57 -1.12
C ALA A 21 -7.51 5.53 -2.15
N LYS A 22 -7.67 5.10 -3.41
CA LYS A 22 -8.39 5.85 -4.45
C LYS A 22 -9.89 5.91 -4.17
N ALA A 23 -10.51 4.78 -3.82
CA ALA A 23 -11.94 4.70 -3.49
C ALA A 23 -12.27 5.57 -2.28
N VAL A 24 -11.43 5.56 -1.24
CA VAL A 24 -11.58 6.43 -0.07
C VAL A 24 -11.55 7.91 -0.47
N ARG A 25 -10.61 8.33 -1.33
CA ARG A 25 -10.56 9.72 -1.82
C ARG A 25 -11.81 10.10 -2.61
N LEU A 26 -12.32 9.19 -3.43
CA LEU A 26 -13.57 9.41 -4.17
C LEU A 26 -14.77 9.54 -3.24
N PHE A 27 -14.85 8.71 -2.20
CA PHE A 27 -15.90 8.79 -1.17
C PHE A 27 -15.82 10.11 -0.38
N VAL A 28 -14.65 10.50 0.10
CA VAL A 28 -14.50 11.77 0.86
C VAL A 28 -14.92 12.97 0.02
N LYS A 29 -14.71 12.95 -1.31
CA LYS A 29 -15.16 14.01 -2.23
C LYS A 29 -16.69 14.15 -2.31
N THR A 30 -17.47 13.12 -1.97
CA THR A 30 -18.94 13.19 -2.00
C THR A 30 -19.54 13.72 -0.70
N LEU A 31 -18.74 13.90 0.36
CA LEU A 31 -19.24 14.32 1.66
C LEU A 31 -19.59 15.83 1.67
N PRO A 32 -20.66 16.25 2.37
CA PRO A 32 -20.94 17.66 2.61
C PRO A 32 -19.77 18.34 3.33
N LYS A 33 -19.51 19.61 3.01
CA LYS A 33 -18.43 20.41 3.61
C LYS A 33 -18.80 20.90 5.02
N THR A 34 -18.84 19.99 5.98
CA THR A 34 -18.97 20.29 7.41
C THR A 34 -17.61 20.22 8.10
N MET A 35 -17.47 20.88 9.25
CA MET A 35 -16.22 20.83 10.04
C MET A 35 -15.83 19.39 10.40
N ALA A 36 -16.80 18.57 10.80
CA ALA A 36 -16.58 17.16 11.12
C ALA A 36 -16.05 16.38 9.91
N ASN A 37 -16.72 16.49 8.75
CA ASN A 37 -16.32 15.76 7.54
C ASN A 37 -14.95 16.21 7.01
N ILE A 38 -14.58 17.48 7.19
CA ILE A 38 -13.26 17.99 6.79
C ILE A 38 -12.17 17.34 7.65
N GLU A 39 -12.35 17.31 8.97
CA GLU A 39 -11.34 16.75 9.87
C GLU A 39 -11.25 15.23 9.75
N ASP A 40 -12.40 14.54 9.80
CA ASP A 40 -12.47 13.08 9.65
C ASP A 40 -11.97 12.64 8.26
N GLY A 41 -12.38 13.35 7.21
CA GLY A 41 -11.95 13.08 5.84
C GLY A 41 -10.44 13.23 5.66
N ARG A 42 -9.83 14.25 6.28
CA ARG A 42 -8.37 14.44 6.27
C ARG A 42 -7.63 13.28 6.93
N GLN A 43 -8.11 12.81 8.08
CA GLN A 43 -7.51 11.66 8.78
C GLN A 43 -7.70 10.37 7.98
N LEU A 44 -8.90 10.13 7.45
CA LEU A 44 -9.23 8.95 6.67
C LEU A 44 -8.39 8.84 5.39
N VAL A 45 -8.20 9.94 4.65
CA VAL A 45 -7.34 9.93 3.45
C VAL A 45 -5.91 9.57 3.81
N ARG A 46 -5.36 10.09 4.92
CA ARG A 46 -4.00 9.74 5.37
C ARG A 46 -3.89 8.27 5.77
N ALA A 47 -4.81 7.78 6.59
CA ALA A 47 -4.82 6.39 7.04
C ALA A 47 -4.93 5.41 5.85
N SER A 48 -5.80 5.71 4.87
CA SER A 48 -5.98 4.85 3.70
C SER A 48 -4.72 4.71 2.84
N GLY A 49 -3.93 5.79 2.69
CA GLY A 49 -2.66 5.75 1.96
C GLY A 49 -1.56 5.00 2.70
N SER A 50 -1.56 5.03 4.03
CA SER A 50 -0.55 4.35 4.87
C SER A 50 -0.58 2.83 4.68
N VAL A 51 -1.74 2.24 4.35
CA VAL A 51 -1.85 0.79 4.11
C VAL A 51 -0.93 0.33 2.98
N GLY A 52 -0.95 1.04 1.84
CA GLY A 52 -0.08 0.73 0.72
C GLY A 52 1.39 1.04 1.00
N ALA A 53 1.66 2.16 1.67
CA ALA A 53 3.03 2.56 2.05
C ALA A 53 3.70 1.50 2.95
N ASN A 54 3.02 1.05 4.01
CA ASN A 54 3.54 0.04 4.93
C ASN A 54 3.77 -1.31 4.22
N TYR A 55 2.92 -1.65 3.25
CA TYR A 55 3.10 -2.86 2.45
C TYR A 55 4.35 -2.79 1.56
N ILE A 56 4.58 -1.65 0.90
CA ILE A 56 5.78 -1.43 0.08
C ILE A 56 7.04 -1.50 0.96
N GLU A 57 7.04 -0.83 2.11
CA GLU A 57 8.15 -0.85 3.05
C GLU A 57 8.47 -2.28 3.53
N ALA A 58 7.44 -3.06 3.90
CA ALA A 58 7.62 -4.46 4.29
C ALA A 58 8.23 -5.31 3.17
N ASN A 59 7.83 -5.08 1.92
CA ASN A 59 8.39 -5.78 0.76
C ASN A 59 9.85 -5.39 0.48
N GLU A 60 10.21 -4.13 0.66
CA GLU A 60 11.59 -3.65 0.54
C GLU A 60 12.48 -4.25 1.63
N LEU A 61 12.02 -4.22 2.88
CA LEU A 61 12.71 -4.84 4.02
C LEU A 61 12.94 -6.33 3.81
N LYS A 62 11.95 -7.06 3.28
CA LYS A 62 12.08 -8.49 2.96
C LYS A 62 13.18 -8.75 1.91
N LYS A 63 13.27 -7.92 0.87
CA LYS A 63 14.31 -8.03 -0.16
C LYS A 63 15.71 -7.78 0.41
N ILE A 64 15.84 -6.73 1.23
CA ILE A 64 17.10 -6.39 1.90
C ILE A 64 17.56 -7.54 2.80
N LEU A 65 16.67 -8.06 3.66
CA LEU A 65 16.99 -9.16 4.57
C LEU A 65 17.42 -10.42 3.81
N SER A 66 16.75 -10.74 2.71
CA SER A 66 17.10 -11.90 1.87
C SER A 66 18.52 -11.76 1.29
N SER A 67 18.88 -10.57 0.81
CA SER A 67 20.24 -10.30 0.30
C SER A 67 21.32 -10.38 1.38
N ILE A 68 21.02 -9.94 2.61
CA ILE A 68 21.95 -10.05 3.74
C ILE A 68 22.19 -11.53 4.09
N LEU A 69 21.12 -12.33 4.14
CA LEU A 69 21.21 -13.77 4.43
C LEU A 69 22.01 -14.53 3.37
N GLU A 70 21.84 -14.19 2.08
CA GLU A 70 22.62 -14.79 0.99
C GLU A 70 24.11 -14.46 1.08
N LYS A 71 24.48 -13.24 1.48
CA LYS A 71 25.89 -12.84 1.66
C LYS A 71 26.55 -13.45 2.90
N SER A 72 25.76 -13.88 3.88
CA SER A 72 26.26 -14.50 5.11
C SER A 72 26.50 -16.01 4.99
N LYS A 73 26.14 -16.62 3.85
CA LYS A 73 26.43 -18.01 3.50
C LYS A 73 27.72 -18.10 2.69
#